data_AF-A0A2T5IGN0-F1
#
_entry.id   AF-A0A2T5IGN0-F1
#
_cell.length_a   1.000
_cell.length_b   1.000
_cell.length_c   1.000
_cell.angle_alpha   90.00
_cell.angle_beta   90.00
_cell.angle_gamma   90.00
#
_symmetry.space_group_name_H-M   'P 1'
#
loop_
_entity.id
_entity.type
_entity.pdbx_description
1 polymer ?
#
loop_
_entity_poly.entity_id
_entity_poly.type
_entity_poly.pdbx_seq_one_letter_code
_entity_poly.pdbx_strand_id
1 'polypeptide(L)'
;MTMTKEQFKHYERSYERMEAIGGPKSQSEAMLYHQYKQQKAAVAEALEMGKENYQRELLAKVAEVHRLEGEIAQLQQRLYLEHAQVDKMLELMDQF
;
A
#
# COMPACT_ATOMS: atom_id res chain seq x y z
N MET A 1 -24.32 18.33 -14.17
CA MET A 1 -24.56 18.14 -12.73
C MET A 1 -23.79 16.91 -12.29
N THR A 2 -23.05 16.95 -11.18
CA THR A 2 -22.23 15.81 -10.67
C THR A 2 -22.87 15.23 -9.41
N MET A 3 -23.16 13.92 -9.33
CA MET A 3 -23.73 13.29 -8.13
C MET A 3 -22.77 13.41 -6.95
N THR A 4 -23.30 13.63 -5.75
CA THR A 4 -22.53 13.64 -4.50
C THR A 4 -22.12 12.24 -4.09
N LYS A 5 -21.12 12.11 -3.22
CA LYS A 5 -20.63 10.82 -2.69
C LYS A 5 -21.74 10.02 -1.98
N GLU A 6 -22.61 10.71 -1.25
CA GLU A 6 -23.74 10.10 -0.54
C GLU A 6 -24.81 9.62 -1.51
N GLN A 7 -25.12 10.41 -2.54
CA GLN A 7 -26.02 10.01 -3.62
C GLN A 7 -25.49 8.79 -4.36
N PHE A 8 -24.20 8.79 -4.73
CA PHE A 8 -23.55 7.67 -5.40
C PHE A 8 -23.68 6.36 -4.60
N LYS A 9 -23.40 6.40 -3.29
CA LYS A 9 -23.55 5.23 -2.40
C LYS A 9 -25.01 4.81 -2.22
N HIS A 10 -25.91 5.77 -2.06
CA HIS A 10 -27.33 5.49 -1.84
C HIS A 10 -27.96 4.81 -3.07
N TYR A 11 -27.59 5.23 -4.27
CA TYR A 11 -28.17 4.72 -5.51
C TYR A 11 -27.45 3.50 -6.12
N GLU A 12 -26.32 3.08 -5.57
CA GLU A 12 -25.55 1.91 -6.05
C GLU A 12 -26.45 0.67 -6.24
N ARG A 13 -27.18 0.28 -5.19
CA ARG A 13 -28.11 -0.88 -5.24
C ARG A 13 -29.29 -0.68 -6.20
N SER A 14 -29.62 0.55 -6.54
CA SER A 14 -30.71 0.88 -7.47
C SER A 14 -30.23 0.72 -8.91
N TYR A 15 -29.03 1.24 -9.22
CA TYR A 15 -28.43 1.11 -10.54
C TYR A 15 -27.97 -0.31 -10.86
N GLU A 16 -27.53 -1.09 -9.86
CA GLU A 16 -27.25 -2.52 -10.04
C GLU A 16 -28.50 -3.32 -10.37
N ARG A 17 -29.64 -2.99 -9.73
CA ARG A 17 -30.93 -3.57 -10.08
C ARG A 17 -31.39 -3.15 -11.47
N MET A 18 -31.17 -1.88 -11.85
CA MET A 18 -31.45 -1.38 -13.19
C MET A 18 -30.65 -2.14 -14.26
N GLU A 19 -29.38 -2.46 -14.01
CA GLU A 19 -28.57 -3.33 -14.87
C GLU A 19 -29.17 -4.72 -15.03
N ALA A 20 -29.57 -5.34 -13.92
CA ALA A 20 -30.14 -6.69 -13.92
C ALA A 20 -31.47 -6.80 -14.70
N ILE A 21 -32.23 -5.71 -14.81
CA ILE A 21 -33.53 -5.69 -15.52
C ILE A 21 -33.44 -5.17 -16.96
N GLY A 22 -32.23 -5.01 -17.52
CA GLY A 22 -32.02 -4.64 -18.92
C GLY A 22 -31.76 -3.15 -19.17
N GLY A 23 -31.43 -2.37 -18.15
CA GLY A 23 -30.97 -0.99 -18.28
C GLY A 23 -32.05 0.09 -18.07
N PRO A 24 -31.70 1.37 -18.35
CA PRO A 24 -32.58 2.52 -18.11
C PRO A 24 -33.81 2.50 -19.02
N LYS A 25 -34.97 2.85 -18.48
CA LYS A 25 -36.27 2.84 -19.19
C LYS A 25 -36.69 4.22 -19.69
N SER A 26 -35.95 5.26 -19.33
CA SER A 26 -36.19 6.64 -19.74
C SER A 26 -34.88 7.37 -20.03
N GLN A 27 -34.96 8.49 -20.77
CA GLN A 27 -33.79 9.30 -21.10
C GLN A 27 -33.13 9.92 -19.85
N SER A 28 -33.92 10.33 -18.87
CA SER A 28 -33.43 10.86 -17.60
C SER A 28 -32.70 9.79 -16.79
N GLU A 29 -33.24 8.56 -16.74
CA GLU A 29 -32.56 7.42 -16.15
C GLU A 29 -31.26 7.09 -16.88
N ALA A 30 -31.25 7.15 -18.21
CA ALA A 30 -30.05 6.88 -19.00
C ALA A 30 -28.92 7.88 -18.71
N MET A 31 -29.25 9.17 -18.56
CA MET A 31 -28.27 10.19 -18.18
C MET A 31 -27.70 9.95 -16.78
N LEU A 32 -28.56 9.68 -15.80
CA LEU A 32 -28.13 9.41 -14.42
C LEU A 32 -27.32 8.13 -14.30
N TYR A 33 -27.72 7.10 -15.04
CA TYR A 33 -27.03 5.82 -15.09
C TYR A 33 -25.65 5.93 -15.78
N HIS A 34 -25.55 6.67 -16.88
CA HIS A 34 -24.27 6.96 -17.53
C HIS A 34 -23.32 7.69 -16.57
N GLN A 35 -23.84 8.67 -15.84
CA GLN A 35 -23.08 9.41 -14.84
C GLN A 35 -22.62 8.51 -13.68
N TYR A 36 -23.50 7.63 -13.18
CA TYR A 36 -23.15 6.62 -12.18
C TYR A 36 -22.01 5.73 -12.67
N LYS A 37 -22.08 5.24 -13.92
CA LYS A 37 -21.01 4.42 -14.52
C LYS A 37 -19.67 5.14 -14.57
N GLN A 38 -19.65 6.39 -15.00
CA GLN A 38 -18.42 7.19 -15.04
C GLN A 38 -17.81 7.38 -13.64
N GLN A 39 -18.64 7.68 -12.64
CA GLN A 39 -18.15 7.81 -11.26
C GLN A 39 -17.67 6.47 -10.68
N LYS A 40 -18.36 5.36 -10.98
CA LYS A 40 -17.96 4.02 -10.54
C LYS A 40 -16.60 3.62 -11.13
N ALA A 41 -16.39 3.89 -12.42
CA ALA A 41 -15.11 3.64 -13.08
C ALA A 41 -13.97 4.48 -12.48
N ALA A 42 -14.20 5.78 -12.26
CA ALA A 42 -13.20 6.66 -11.65
C ALA A 42 -12.83 6.25 -10.21
N VAL A 43 -13.81 5.79 -9.42
CA VAL A 43 -13.57 5.28 -8.07
C VAL A 43 -12.76 3.98 -8.11
N ALA A 44 -13.07 3.08 -9.05
CA ALA A 44 -12.34 1.83 -9.23
C ALA A 44 -10.88 2.08 -9.63
N GLU A 45 -10.65 3.00 -10.59
CA GLU A 45 -9.31 3.40 -11.02
C GLU A 45 -8.50 4.03 -9.87
N ALA A 46 -9.12 4.94 -9.10
CA ALA A 46 -8.48 5.53 -7.92
C ALA A 46 -8.14 4.48 -6.85
N LEU A 47 -8.99 3.47 -6.66
CA LEU A 47 -8.73 2.38 -5.73
C LEU A 47 -7.56 1.51 -6.19
N GLU A 48 -7.49 1.15 -7.48
CA GLU A 48 -6.38 0.38 -8.03
C GLU A 48 -5.05 1.15 -7.97
N MET A 49 -5.03 2.42 -8.37
CA MET A 49 -3.84 3.27 -8.20
C MET A 49 -3.41 3.37 -6.72
N GLY A 50 -4.37 3.47 -5.80
CA GLY A 50 -4.09 3.47 -4.37
C GLY A 50 -3.45 2.17 -3.89
N LYS A 51 -3.94 1.02 -4.35
CA LYS A 51 -3.36 -0.30 -4.05
C LYS A 51 -1.95 -0.43 -4.62
N GLU A 52 -1.73 -0.04 -5.88
CA GLU A 52 -0.42 -0.10 -6.53
C GLU A 52 0.62 0.77 -5.79
N ASN A 53 0.22 1.99 -5.41
CA ASN A 53 1.08 2.89 -4.64
C ASN A 53 1.42 2.29 -3.27
N TYR A 54 0.43 1.77 -2.55
CA TYR A 54 0.64 1.12 -1.27
C TYR A 54 1.56 -0.11 -1.37
N GLN A 55 1.38 -0.95 -2.40
CA GLN A 55 2.27 -2.09 -2.66
C GLN A 55 3.70 -1.65 -2.93
N ARG A 56 3.90 -0.59 -3.71
CA ARG A 56 5.23 -0.02 -3.98
C ARG A 56 5.91 0.49 -2.72
N GLU A 57 5.18 1.23 -1.89
CA GLU A 57 5.68 1.73 -0.60
C GLU A 57 6.05 0.58 0.35
N LEU A 58 5.21 -0.46 0.41
CA LEU A 58 5.47 -1.64 1.22
C LEU A 58 6.76 -2.37 0.77
N LEU A 59 6.93 -2.58 -0.53
CA LEU A 59 8.14 -3.21 -1.07
C LEU A 59 9.39 -2.38 -0.77
N ALA A 60 9.31 -1.05 -0.88
CA ALA A 60 10.41 -0.15 -0.51
C ALA A 60 10.77 -0.28 0.98
N LYS A 61 9.76 -0.37 1.86
CA LYS A 61 9.99 -0.58 3.29
C LYS A 61 10.58 -1.95 3.63
N VAL A 62 10.14 -3.00 2.96
CA VAL A 62 10.74 -4.33 3.12
C VAL A 62 12.21 -4.33 2.69
N ALA A 63 12.55 -3.67 1.57
CA ALA A 63 13.93 -3.54 1.14
C ALA A 63 14.79 -2.74 2.14
N GLU A 64 14.23 -1.67 2.72
CA GLU A 64 14.88 -0.88 3.76
C GLU A 64 15.18 -1.72 5.03
N VAL A 65 14.23 -2.55 5.45
CA VAL A 65 14.41 -3.48 6.59
C VAL A 65 15.54 -4.47 6.31
N HIS A 66 15.53 -5.18 5.18
CA HIS A 66 16.59 -6.14 4.84
C HIS A 66 17.97 -5.47 4.78
N ARG A 67 18.05 -4.24 4.26
CA ARG A 67 19.29 -3.46 4.23
C ARG A 67 19.79 -3.17 5.65
N LEU A 68 18.91 -2.72 6.54
CA LEU A 68 19.24 -2.45 7.94
C LEU A 68 19.67 -3.72 8.70
N GLU A 69 19.00 -4.85 8.46
CA GLU A 69 19.41 -6.14 9.03
C GLU A 69 20.83 -6.51 8.61
N GLY A 70 21.19 -6.30 7.34
CA GLY A 70 22.56 -6.48 6.86
C GLY A 70 23.58 -5.57 7.54
N GLU A 71 23.25 -4.28 7.72
CA GLU A 71 24.11 -3.34 8.45
C GLU A 71 24.31 -3.75 9.91
N ILE A 72 23.24 -4.19 10.58
CA ILE A 72 23.30 -4.68 11.96
C ILE A 72 24.22 -5.90 12.05
N ALA A 73 24.09 -6.87 11.13
CA ALA A 73 24.95 -8.04 11.13
C ALA A 73 26.44 -7.69 10.95
N GLN A 74 26.75 -6.75 10.05
CA GLN A 74 28.12 -6.25 9.86
C GLN A 74 28.66 -5.57 11.10
N LEU A 75 27.86 -4.72 11.75
CA LEU A 75 28.24 -4.02 12.97
C LEU A 75 28.46 -5.01 14.14
N GLN A 76 27.60 -6.01 14.28
CA GLN A 76 27.76 -7.06 15.29
C GLN A 76 29.05 -7.87 15.07
N GLN A 77 29.37 -8.23 13.83
CA GLN A 77 30.61 -8.93 13.51
C GLN A 77 31.83 -8.07 13.84
N ARG A 78 31.80 -6.78 13.49
CA ARG A 78 32.89 -5.85 13.80
C ARG A 78 33.10 -5.70 15.29
N LEU A 79 32.01 -5.50 16.04
CA LEU A 79 32.04 -5.38 17.49
C LEU A 79 32.64 -6.64 18.15
N TYR A 80 32.27 -7.83 17.66
CA TYR A 80 32.85 -9.10 18.13
C TYR A 80 34.38 -9.16 17.93
N LEU A 81 34.86 -8.76 16.74
CA LEU A 81 36.29 -8.75 16.44
C LEU A 81 37.06 -7.74 17.30
N GLU A 82 36.50 -6.55 17.51
CA GLU A 82 37.08 -5.52 18.37
C GLU A 82 37.15 -6.01 19.82
N HIS A 83 36.11 -6.66 20.34
CA HIS A 83 36.12 -7.29 21.67
C HIS A 83 37.21 -8.36 21.80
N ALA A 84 37.27 -9.31 20.86
CA ALA A 84 38.27 -10.37 20.88
C ALA A 84 39.71 -9.83 20.84
N GLN A 85 39.93 -8.72 20.13
CA GLN A 85 41.23 -8.05 20.09
C GLN A 85 41.58 -7.41 21.44
N VAL A 86 40.62 -6.74 22.09
CA VAL A 86 40.80 -6.14 23.42
C VAL A 86 41.08 -7.22 24.47
N ASP A 87 40.30 -8.31 24.47
CA ASP A 87 40.50 -9.43 25.41
C ASP A 87 41.91 -10.01 25.28
N LYS A 88 42.37 -10.23 24.05
CA LYS A 88 43.74 -10.71 23.78
C LYS A 88 44.81 -9.72 24.26
N MET A 89 44.58 -8.42 24.14
CA MET A 89 45.51 -7.41 24.66
C MET A 89 45.58 -7.45 26.19
N LEU A 90 44.45 -7.61 26.87
CA LEU A 90 44.39 -7.74 28.32
C LEU A 90 45.12 -9.00 28.81
N GLU A 91 44.89 -10.16 28.17
CA GLU A 91 45.59 -11.41 28.49
C GLU A 91 47.11 -11.29 28.36
N LEU A 92 47.59 -10.54 27.36
CA LEU A 92 49.03 -10.30 27.18
C LEU A 92 49.58 -9.34 28.25
N MET A 93 48.79 -8.34 28.68
CA MET A 93 49.21 -7.43 29.74
C MET A 93 49.33 -8.12 31.10
N ASP A 94 48.48 -9.11 31.39
CA ASP A 94 48.53 -9.89 32.64
C ASP A 94 49.74 -10.86 32.70
N GLN A 95 50.45 -11.07 31.58
CA GLN A 95 51.64 -11.92 31.48
C GLN A 95 52.97 -11.19 31.70
N PHE A 96 52.95 -9.85 31.81
CA PHE A 96 54.12 -9.01 32.07
C PHE A 96 54.08 -8.41 33.48
#